data_AF-A0A0R3S764-F1
#
_entry.id   AF-A0A0R3S764-F1
#
_cell.length_a   1.000
_cell.length_b   1.000
_cell.length_c   1.000
_cell.angle_alpha   90.00
_cell.angle_beta   90.00
_cell.angle_gamma   90.00
#
_symmetry.space_group_name_H-M   'P 1'
#
loop_
_entity.id
_entity.type
_entity.pdbx_description
1 polymer ?
#
loop_
_entity_poly.entity_id
_entity_poly.type
_entity_poly.pdbx_seq_one_letter_code
_entity_poly.pdbx_strand_id
1 'polypeptide(L)'
;MKENNRIGVTLRGGAYGPDRKKSRPLTIMNIRTGSPAHREKRLRIGDRVLGINGADVFNATLSAAQKLLFEAVNTVVLTVEYYINIIDMTYRNNGHLCVKIEKDFSLDIGIELICEIDHTNKTKRAFFIDRLVPASAADRCGALFPGDQVIAINGCKLDLVPFSDVNRLLQTSLPTVYLEIIPADQLSYDWNESYN
;
A
#
# COMPACT_ATOMS: atom_id res chain seq x y z
N MET A 1 -7.03 16.21 -2.02
CA MET A 1 -7.48 17.52 -2.57
C MET A 1 -8.96 17.44 -2.94
N LYS A 2 -9.65 18.59 -3.03
CA LYS A 2 -11.05 18.70 -3.50
C LYS A 2 -11.09 19.40 -4.86
N GLU A 3 -12.05 19.00 -5.68
CA GLU A 3 -12.42 19.68 -6.93
C GLU A 3 -13.93 19.87 -6.96
N ASN A 4 -14.38 21.08 -7.30
CA ASN A 4 -15.81 21.44 -7.28
C ASN A 4 -16.49 21.06 -5.95
N ASN A 5 -15.79 21.36 -4.86
CA ASN A 5 -16.18 21.05 -3.48
C ASN A 5 -16.40 19.55 -3.18
N ARG A 6 -15.81 18.64 -3.96
CA ARG A 6 -15.96 17.17 -3.80
C ARG A 6 -14.62 16.46 -3.97
N ILE A 7 -14.46 15.31 -3.29
CA ILE A 7 -13.33 14.40 -3.53
C ILE A 7 -13.65 13.32 -4.57
N GLY A 8 -14.93 13.10 -4.86
CA GLY A 8 -15.38 12.13 -5.87
C GLY A 8 -15.58 10.70 -5.38
N VAL A 9 -15.88 10.51 -4.08
CA VAL A 9 -16.30 9.21 -3.53
C VAL A 9 -17.79 9.21 -3.23
N THR A 10 -18.41 8.03 -3.30
CA THR A 10 -19.76 7.78 -2.80
C THR A 10 -19.68 6.92 -1.55
N LEU A 11 -20.21 7.40 -0.43
CA LEU A 11 -20.31 6.65 0.82
C LEU A 11 -21.71 6.05 1.01
N ARG A 12 -21.78 4.87 1.62
CA ARG A 12 -23.03 4.27 2.16
C ARG A 12 -22.79 3.77 3.58
N GLY A 13 -23.89 3.47 4.29
CA GLY A 13 -23.87 2.98 5.67
C GLY A 13 -24.09 4.12 6.67
N GLY A 14 -23.38 4.06 7.78
CA GLY A 14 -23.52 4.97 8.91
C GLY A 14 -24.46 4.44 9.99
N ALA A 15 -24.48 5.16 11.12
CA ALA A 15 -25.34 4.87 12.25
C ALA A 15 -26.82 5.07 11.90
N TYR A 16 -27.67 4.16 12.38
CA TYR A 16 -29.12 4.22 12.20
C TYR A 16 -29.82 4.47 13.54
N GLY A 17 -29.84 5.74 13.96
CA GLY A 17 -30.45 6.16 15.22
C GLY A 17 -29.86 5.41 16.43
N PRO A 18 -30.66 5.11 17.47
CA PRO A 18 -30.16 4.36 18.64
C PRO A 18 -29.93 2.86 18.36
N ASP A 19 -30.37 2.34 17.20
CA ASP A 19 -30.30 0.92 16.88
C ASP A 19 -28.94 0.55 16.26
N ARG A 20 -28.01 0.16 17.13
CA ARG A 20 -26.67 -0.31 16.71
C ARG A 20 -26.71 -1.53 15.78
N LYS A 21 -27.74 -2.39 15.87
CA LYS A 21 -27.83 -3.60 15.01
C LYS A 21 -28.16 -3.26 13.55
N LYS A 22 -28.82 -2.12 13.32
CA LYS A 22 -29.12 -1.60 11.98
C LYS A 22 -28.02 -0.73 11.40
N SER A 23 -27.08 -0.31 12.22
CA SER A 23 -25.93 0.49 11.78
C SER A 23 -25.02 -0.34 10.87
N ARG A 24 -24.39 0.33 9.91
CA ARG A 24 -23.44 -0.27 8.96
C ARG A 24 -22.20 0.62 8.91
N PRO A 25 -21.00 0.07 8.68
CA PRO A 25 -19.81 0.90 8.52
C PRO A 25 -19.99 1.89 7.36
N LEU A 26 -19.38 3.07 7.46
CA LEU A 26 -19.29 3.99 6.33
C LEU A 26 -18.32 3.41 5.31
N THR A 27 -18.84 2.98 4.15
CA THR A 27 -18.04 2.29 3.14
C THR A 27 -18.03 3.05 1.81
N ILE A 28 -16.87 3.10 1.17
CA ILE A 28 -16.70 3.62 -0.19
C ILE A 28 -17.35 2.64 -1.17
N MET A 29 -18.41 3.07 -1.83
CA MET A 29 -19.14 2.26 -2.81
C MET A 29 -18.74 2.55 -4.25
N ASN A 30 -18.23 3.75 -4.50
CA ASN A 30 -17.79 4.17 -5.83
C ASN A 30 -16.73 5.27 -5.71
N ILE A 31 -15.79 5.28 -6.65
CA ILE A 31 -14.80 6.33 -6.83
C ILE A 31 -14.94 6.82 -8.27
N ARG A 32 -15.34 8.08 -8.43
CA ARG A 32 -15.58 8.67 -9.76
C ARG A 32 -14.28 8.80 -10.54
N THR A 33 -14.21 8.23 -11.74
CA THR A 33 -13.07 8.37 -12.65
C THR A 33 -12.70 9.83 -12.87
N GLY A 34 -11.40 10.12 -12.85
CA GLY A 34 -10.82 11.46 -12.99
C GLY A 34 -10.96 12.36 -11.76
N SER A 35 -11.71 11.96 -10.73
CA SER A 35 -11.84 12.74 -9.49
C SER A 35 -10.54 12.82 -8.69
N PRO A 36 -10.44 13.74 -7.71
CA PRO A 36 -9.28 13.78 -6.81
C PRO A 36 -9.01 12.46 -6.10
N ALA A 37 -10.04 11.79 -5.57
CA ALA A 37 -9.91 10.47 -4.94
C ALA A 37 -9.42 9.41 -5.95
N HIS A 38 -9.92 9.45 -7.19
CA HIS A 38 -9.46 8.53 -8.23
C HIS A 38 -8.00 8.76 -8.63
N ARG A 39 -7.53 10.01 -8.68
CA ARG A 39 -6.13 10.32 -9.05
C ARG A 39 -5.15 10.08 -7.92
N GLU A 40 -5.63 10.13 -6.68
CA GLU A 40 -4.84 9.84 -5.51
C GLU A 40 -4.57 8.33 -5.34
N LYS A 41 -5.44 7.48 -5.90
CA LYS A 41 -5.19 6.05 -6.17
C LYS A 41 -4.91 5.16 -4.96
N ARG A 42 -5.03 5.66 -3.73
CA ARG A 42 -4.89 4.84 -2.51
C ARG A 42 -6.23 4.33 -1.99
N LEU A 43 -7.32 5.03 -2.31
CA LEU A 43 -8.67 4.59 -1.95
C LEU A 43 -9.18 3.51 -2.92
N ARG A 44 -9.83 2.48 -2.39
CA ARG A 44 -10.50 1.42 -3.15
C ARG A 44 -11.97 1.30 -2.75
N ILE A 45 -12.78 0.78 -3.66
CA ILE A 45 -14.16 0.40 -3.35
C ILE A 45 -14.12 -0.70 -2.29
N GLY A 46 -14.97 -0.58 -1.27
CA GLY A 46 -15.00 -1.47 -0.11
C GLY A 46 -14.21 -0.98 1.10
N ASP A 47 -13.33 0.02 0.94
CA ASP A 47 -12.64 0.64 2.08
C ASP A 47 -13.66 1.28 3.03
N ARG A 48 -13.43 1.12 4.33
CA ARG A 48 -14.29 1.66 5.39
C ARG A 48 -13.68 2.94 5.93
N VAL A 49 -14.46 4.01 5.93
CA VAL A 49 -14.04 5.31 6.46
C VAL A 49 -14.25 5.31 7.97
N LEU A 50 -13.15 5.44 8.70
CA LEU A 50 -13.12 5.53 10.15
C LEU A 50 -12.99 6.97 10.62
N GLY A 51 -12.37 7.85 9.82
CA GLY A 51 -12.19 9.25 10.18
C GLY A 51 -12.18 10.19 8.99
N ILE A 52 -12.61 11.43 9.21
CA ILE A 52 -12.61 12.51 8.20
C ILE A 52 -12.01 13.76 8.86
N ASN A 53 -10.87 14.23 8.35
CA ASN A 53 -10.11 15.36 8.89
C ASN A 53 -9.84 15.24 10.41
N GLY A 54 -9.54 14.02 10.88
CA GLY A 54 -9.28 13.72 12.29
C GLY A 54 -10.54 13.52 13.15
N ALA A 55 -11.74 13.82 12.64
CA ALA A 55 -12.98 13.48 13.33
C ALA A 55 -13.29 11.99 13.13
N ASP A 56 -13.50 11.25 14.23
CA ASP A 56 -13.97 9.87 14.19
C ASP A 56 -15.39 9.80 13.62
N VAL A 57 -15.58 8.95 12.60
CA VAL A 57 -16.87 8.71 11.95
C VAL A 57 -17.33 7.25 12.05
N PHE A 58 -16.67 6.41 12.86
CA PHE A 58 -17.03 5.00 13.02
C PHE A 58 -18.50 4.79 13.37
N ASN A 59 -19.06 5.64 14.25
CA ASN A 59 -20.47 5.64 14.65
C ASN A 59 -21.26 6.85 14.12
N ALA A 60 -20.75 7.56 13.10
CA ALA A 60 -21.44 8.71 12.55
C ALA A 60 -22.56 8.29 11.59
N THR A 61 -23.58 9.13 11.44
CA THR A 61 -24.57 8.97 10.36
C THR A 61 -23.93 9.30 9.01
N LEU A 62 -24.51 8.80 7.92
CA LEU A 62 -24.09 9.17 6.57
C LEU A 62 -24.14 10.69 6.33
N SER A 63 -25.18 11.36 6.84
CA SER A 63 -25.34 12.81 6.71
C SER A 63 -24.25 13.59 7.44
N ALA A 64 -23.84 13.14 8.64
CA ALA A 64 -22.76 13.76 9.39
C ALA A 64 -21.42 13.61 8.65
N ALA A 65 -21.11 12.42 8.14
CA ALA A 65 -19.92 12.20 7.35
C ALA A 65 -19.90 13.04 6.06
N GLN A 66 -21.04 13.14 5.35
CA GLN A 66 -21.17 13.98 4.16
C GLN A 66 -20.97 15.47 4.47
N LYS A 67 -21.48 15.94 5.62
CA LYS A 67 -21.28 17.31 6.08
C LYS A 67 -19.79 17.60 6.31
N LEU A 68 -19.06 16.71 6.99
CA LEU A 68 -17.61 16.85 7.20
C LEU A 68 -16.83 16.91 5.87
N LEU A 69 -17.19 16.07 4.90
CA LEU A 69 -16.58 16.11 3.56
C LEU A 69 -16.88 17.42 2.82
N PHE A 70 -18.09 17.96 2.98
CA PHE A 70 -18.51 19.20 2.34
C PHE A 70 -17.81 20.41 2.95
N GLU A 71 -17.70 20.47 4.27
CA GLU A 71 -17.09 21.58 5.03
C GLU A 71 -15.56 21.63 4.92
N ALA A 72 -14.91 20.53 4.55
CA ALA A 72 -13.49 20.53 4.24
C ALA A 72 -13.17 21.53 3.12
N VAL A 73 -12.15 22.38 3.29
CA VAL A 73 -11.87 23.44 2.30
C VAL A 73 -11.15 22.88 1.06
N ASN A 74 -9.86 22.57 1.20
CA ASN A 74 -9.00 22.20 0.07
C ASN A 74 -8.58 20.72 0.09
N THR A 75 -8.37 20.18 1.28
CA THR A 75 -7.88 18.82 1.47
C THR A 75 -8.80 18.07 2.42
N VAL A 76 -9.02 16.81 2.09
CA VAL A 76 -9.69 15.85 2.98
C VAL A 76 -8.65 14.80 3.32
N VAL A 77 -8.48 14.54 4.61
CA VAL A 77 -7.72 13.41 5.13
C VAL A 77 -8.73 12.36 5.56
N LEU A 78 -8.65 11.17 4.99
CA LEU A 78 -9.46 10.04 5.40
C LEU A 78 -8.61 9.06 6.18
N THR A 79 -9.12 8.64 7.33
CA THR A 79 -8.62 7.44 8.01
C THR A 79 -9.49 6.28 7.54
N VAL A 80 -8.87 5.24 6.99
CA VAL A 80 -9.59 4.11 6.39
C VAL A 80 -9.10 2.77 6.95
N GLU A 81 -10.04 1.85 7.10
CA GLU A 81 -9.77 0.42 7.23
C GLU A 81 -9.93 -0.23 5.86
N TYR A 82 -8.96 -1.09 5.50
CA TYR A 82 -8.91 -1.77 4.21
C TYR A 82 -8.53 -3.24 4.36
N TYR A 83 -8.91 -4.05 3.37
CA TYR A 83 -8.55 -5.45 3.32
C TYR A 83 -7.15 -5.66 2.74
N ILE A 84 -6.45 -6.64 3.32
CA ILE A 84 -5.15 -7.15 2.88
C ILE A 84 -5.38 -8.49 2.16
N ASN A 85 -4.77 -8.70 0.99
CA ASN A 85 -5.00 -9.89 0.18
C ASN A 85 -3.69 -10.65 -0.11
N ILE A 86 -3.47 -11.76 0.61
CA ILE A 86 -2.20 -12.51 0.63
C ILE A 86 -2.26 -13.78 -0.25
N ILE A 87 -3.40 -14.47 -0.27
CA ILE A 87 -3.45 -15.91 -0.62
C ILE A 87 -3.11 -16.19 -2.09
N ASP A 88 -3.53 -15.32 -3.03
CA ASP A 88 -3.26 -15.50 -4.46
C ASP A 88 -2.00 -14.78 -4.96
N MET A 89 -1.30 -14.08 -4.06
CA MET A 89 -0.21 -13.17 -4.42
C MET A 89 1.18 -13.76 -4.18
N THR A 90 1.30 -14.88 -3.46
CA THR A 90 2.61 -15.39 -3.03
C THR A 90 2.86 -16.85 -3.38
N TYR A 91 4.10 -17.18 -3.75
CA TYR A 91 4.60 -18.55 -3.81
C TYR A 91 6.09 -18.60 -3.47
N ARG A 92 6.63 -19.74 -3.06
CA ARG A 92 8.08 -19.92 -2.88
C ARG A 92 8.74 -20.41 -4.17
N ASN A 93 9.89 -19.85 -4.51
CA ASN A 93 10.74 -20.30 -5.60
C ASN A 93 12.21 -20.32 -5.13
N ASN A 94 12.86 -21.48 -5.16
CA ASN A 94 14.26 -21.64 -4.75
C ASN A 94 14.59 -21.03 -3.38
N GLY A 95 13.69 -21.18 -2.40
CA GLY A 95 13.85 -20.60 -1.07
C GLY A 95 13.43 -19.14 -0.93
N HIS A 96 13.28 -18.39 -2.01
CA HIS A 96 12.79 -17.01 -1.98
C HIS A 96 11.27 -16.94 -2.03
N LEU A 97 10.70 -15.87 -1.48
CA LEU A 97 9.28 -15.57 -1.56
C LEU A 97 9.03 -14.71 -2.81
N CYS A 98 8.26 -15.24 -3.74
CA CYS A 98 7.81 -14.51 -4.92
C CYS A 98 6.45 -13.86 -4.63
N VAL A 99 6.36 -12.55 -4.81
CA VAL A 99 5.17 -11.75 -4.56
C VAL A 99 4.70 -11.10 -5.85
N LYS A 100 3.47 -11.39 -6.27
CA LYS A 100 2.75 -10.73 -7.35
C LYS A 100 1.98 -9.55 -6.77
N ILE A 101 2.18 -8.36 -7.32
CA ILE A 101 1.50 -7.14 -6.87
C ILE A 101 0.76 -6.54 -8.04
N GLU A 102 -0.55 -6.45 -7.92
CA GLU A 102 -1.41 -5.79 -8.90
C GLU A 102 -1.59 -4.31 -8.55
N LYS A 103 -1.38 -3.45 -9.55
CA LYS A 103 -1.42 -2.00 -9.43
C LYS A 103 -2.10 -1.36 -10.63
N ASP A 104 -2.65 -0.17 -10.43
CA ASP A 104 -3.10 0.66 -11.54
C ASP A 104 -1.89 1.12 -12.38
N PHE A 105 -2.10 1.21 -13.70
CA PHE A 105 -1.07 1.65 -14.65
C PHE A 105 -0.38 2.95 -14.20
N SER A 106 0.92 3.06 -14.45
CA SER A 106 1.77 4.26 -14.21
C SER A 106 2.04 4.66 -12.75
N LEU A 107 1.55 3.92 -11.75
CA LEU A 107 1.87 4.17 -10.35
C LEU A 107 3.05 3.34 -9.87
N ASP A 108 3.81 3.87 -8.91
CA ASP A 108 4.66 3.04 -8.07
C ASP A 108 3.80 2.06 -7.24
N ILE A 109 4.43 0.99 -6.75
CA ILE A 109 3.76 0.03 -5.86
C ILE A 109 3.74 0.50 -4.39
N GLY A 110 4.40 1.60 -4.04
CA GLY A 110 4.48 2.14 -2.69
C GLY A 110 5.52 1.46 -1.80
N ILE A 111 6.72 1.18 -2.33
CA ILE A 111 7.86 0.67 -1.56
C ILE A 111 8.94 1.75 -1.49
N GLU A 112 9.43 2.04 -0.30
CA GLU A 112 10.64 2.82 -0.05
C GLU A 112 11.79 1.85 0.25
N LEU A 113 12.83 1.87 -0.58
CA LEU A 113 14.00 1.00 -0.44
C LEU A 113 15.19 1.75 0.13
N ILE A 114 15.97 1.06 0.97
CA ILE A 114 17.34 1.42 1.31
C ILE A 114 18.31 0.49 0.60
N CYS A 115 19.52 0.99 0.33
CA CYS A 115 20.60 0.20 -0.24
C CYS A 115 21.71 0.10 0.80
N GLU A 116 22.07 -1.13 1.16
CA GLU A 116 23.28 -1.39 1.93
C GLU A 116 24.36 -1.92 0.99
N ILE A 117 25.59 -1.48 1.26
CA ILE A 117 26.78 -1.94 0.54
C ILE A 117 27.48 -2.92 1.45
N ASP A 118 27.74 -4.13 0.96
CA ASP A 118 28.50 -5.13 1.68
C ASP A 118 29.90 -4.56 2.02
N HIS A 119 30.20 -4.48 3.32
CA HIS A 119 31.47 -3.91 3.82
C HIS A 119 32.68 -4.81 3.53
N THR A 120 32.46 -6.11 3.31
CA THR A 120 33.50 -7.09 2.94
C THR A 120 33.74 -7.12 1.44
N ASN A 121 32.67 -6.98 0.64
CA ASN A 121 32.73 -6.86 -0.81
C ASN A 121 31.97 -5.62 -1.28
N LYS A 122 32.67 -4.48 -1.34
CA LYS A 122 32.13 -3.14 -1.70
C LYS A 122 31.40 -3.05 -3.05
N THR A 123 31.39 -4.12 -3.85
CA THR A 123 30.67 -4.20 -5.13
C THR A 123 29.28 -4.82 -5.01
N LYS A 124 28.99 -5.56 -3.93
CA LYS A 124 27.71 -6.22 -3.71
C LYS A 124 26.76 -5.26 -3.00
N ARG A 125 25.59 -5.06 -3.60
CA ARG A 125 24.52 -4.21 -3.05
C ARG A 125 23.34 -5.07 -2.67
N ALA A 126 22.73 -4.76 -1.53
CA ALA A 126 21.49 -5.36 -1.11
C ALA A 126 20.44 -4.26 -0.92
N PHE A 127 19.22 -4.54 -1.37
CA PHE A 127 18.11 -3.60 -1.30
C PHE A 127 17.10 -4.13 -0.29
N PHE A 128 16.79 -3.33 0.71
CA PHE A 128 15.84 -3.70 1.76
C PHE A 128 14.66 -2.75 1.75
N ILE A 129 13.48 -3.28 2.07
CA ILE A 129 12.29 -2.46 2.31
C ILE A 129 12.51 -1.69 3.61
N ASP A 130 12.65 -0.37 3.52
CA ASP A 130 12.64 0.49 4.72
C ASP A 130 11.21 0.74 5.17
N ARG A 131 10.32 1.02 4.21
CA ARG A 131 8.92 1.32 4.50
C ARG A 131 8.00 0.98 3.34
N LEU A 132 6.75 0.68 3.69
CA LEU A 132 5.63 0.63 2.75
C LEU A 132 4.78 1.90 2.88
N VAL A 133 4.41 2.48 1.75
CA VAL A 133 3.48 3.61 1.71
C VAL A 133 2.09 3.09 2.12
N PRO A 134 1.43 3.67 3.14
CA PRO A 134 0.14 3.19 3.61
C PRO A 134 -0.94 3.16 2.52
N ALA A 135 -1.74 2.10 2.51
CA ALA A 135 -2.79 1.81 1.54
C ALA A 135 -2.32 1.69 0.08
N SER A 136 -1.01 1.59 -0.16
CA SER A 136 -0.43 1.31 -1.48
C SER A 136 -0.70 -0.14 -1.94
N ALA A 137 -0.32 -0.45 -3.17
CA ALA A 137 -0.44 -1.81 -3.69
C ALA A 137 0.44 -2.80 -2.92
N ALA A 138 1.66 -2.39 -2.55
CA ALA A 138 2.57 -3.18 -1.74
C ALA A 138 2.07 -3.38 -0.31
N ASP A 139 1.54 -2.34 0.33
CA ASP A 139 0.97 -2.46 1.68
C ASP A 139 -0.27 -3.38 1.69
N ARG A 140 -1.15 -3.23 0.71
CA ARG A 140 -2.37 -4.06 0.59
C ARG A 140 -2.13 -5.51 0.20
N CYS A 141 -0.94 -5.86 -0.31
CA CYS A 141 -0.62 -7.26 -0.62
C CYS A 141 -0.34 -8.07 0.65
N GLY A 142 0.07 -7.41 1.76
CA GLY A 142 0.28 -8.05 3.06
C GLY A 142 1.42 -9.04 3.15
N ALA A 143 2.15 -9.25 2.06
CA ALA A 143 3.24 -10.20 1.97
C ALA A 143 4.61 -9.55 2.18
N LEU A 144 4.67 -8.22 2.25
CA LEU A 144 5.88 -7.44 2.35
C LEU A 144 5.95 -6.75 3.71
N PHE A 145 7.15 -6.68 4.27
CA PHE A 145 7.42 -6.03 5.54
C PHE A 145 8.73 -5.23 5.49
N PRO A 146 8.86 -4.17 6.30
CA PRO A 146 10.15 -3.55 6.54
C PRO A 146 11.20 -4.58 6.97
N GLY A 147 12.39 -4.50 6.36
CA GLY A 147 13.50 -5.44 6.55
C GLY A 147 13.57 -6.56 5.50
N ASP A 148 12.53 -6.81 4.70
CA ASP A 148 12.61 -7.80 3.63
C ASP A 148 13.62 -7.37 2.57
N GLN A 149 14.48 -8.29 2.14
CA GLN A 149 15.44 -8.03 1.07
C GLN A 149 14.79 -8.27 -0.29
N VAL A 150 14.82 -7.27 -1.17
CA VAL A 150 14.40 -7.41 -2.56
C VAL A 150 15.58 -7.88 -3.41
N ILE A 151 15.43 -9.06 -4.02
CA ILE A 151 16.47 -9.70 -4.83
C ILE A 151 16.22 -9.47 -6.32
N ALA A 152 14.96 -9.48 -6.74
CA ALA A 152 14.58 -9.28 -8.13
C ALA A 152 13.27 -8.51 -8.29
N ILE A 153 13.18 -7.75 -9.39
CA ILE A 153 11.95 -7.09 -9.84
C ILE A 153 11.68 -7.51 -11.27
N ASN A 154 10.52 -8.13 -11.54
CA ASN A 154 10.12 -8.64 -12.84
C ASN A 154 11.19 -9.54 -13.50
N GLY A 155 11.86 -10.37 -12.68
CA GLY A 155 12.95 -11.25 -13.12
C GLY A 155 14.32 -10.58 -13.27
N CYS A 156 14.42 -9.26 -13.11
CA CYS A 156 15.69 -8.55 -13.11
C CYS A 156 16.33 -8.62 -11.71
N LYS A 157 17.46 -9.33 -11.58
CA LYS A 157 18.24 -9.42 -10.34
C LYS A 157 18.91 -8.08 -10.03
N LEU A 158 18.90 -7.68 -8.76
CA LEU A 158 19.32 -6.34 -8.34
C LEU A 158 20.80 -6.20 -7.98
N ASP A 159 21.56 -7.29 -7.84
CA ASP A 159 22.96 -7.31 -7.35
C ASP A 159 23.89 -6.30 -8.04
N LEU A 160 23.67 -6.05 -9.33
CA LEU A 160 24.47 -5.14 -10.16
C LEU A 160 23.69 -3.91 -10.65
N VAL A 161 22.47 -3.70 -10.17
CA VAL A 161 21.60 -2.61 -10.63
C VAL A 161 21.89 -1.35 -9.80
N PRO A 162 22.12 -0.19 -10.43
CA PRO A 162 22.20 1.09 -9.72
C PRO A 162 20.90 1.42 -8.98
N PHE A 163 20.98 2.01 -7.79
CA PHE A 163 19.78 2.38 -7.01
C PHE A 163 18.80 3.27 -7.80
N SER A 164 19.31 4.16 -8.66
CA SER A 164 18.48 4.98 -9.56
C SER A 164 17.65 4.15 -10.52
N ASP A 165 18.16 3.02 -10.99
CA ASP A 165 17.46 2.13 -11.92
C ASP A 165 16.52 1.17 -11.20
N VAL A 166 16.79 0.79 -9.94
CA VAL A 166 15.86 -0.02 -9.13
C VAL A 166 14.52 0.70 -8.96
N ASN A 167 14.53 2.00 -8.65
CA ASN A 167 13.30 2.79 -8.54
C ASN A 167 12.51 2.82 -9.86
N ARG A 168 13.20 2.83 -11.01
CA ARG A 168 12.56 2.77 -12.33
C ARG A 168 11.91 1.41 -12.59
N LEU A 169 12.51 0.32 -12.11
CA LEU A 169 11.91 -1.03 -12.21
C LEU A 169 10.60 -1.12 -11.41
N LEU A 170 10.54 -0.50 -10.23
CA LEU A 170 9.32 -0.43 -9.41
C LEU A 170 8.22 0.44 -10.06
N GLN A 171 8.61 1.49 -10.79
CA GLN A 171 7.72 2.43 -11.49
C GLN A 171 7.29 1.95 -12.89
N THR A 172 7.45 0.66 -13.20
CA THR A 172 7.06 0.08 -14.49
C THR A 172 5.59 0.40 -14.85
N SER A 173 5.29 0.58 -16.13
CA SER A 173 3.92 0.80 -16.61
C SER A 173 3.04 -0.47 -16.56
N LEU A 174 3.64 -1.62 -16.26
CA LEU A 174 2.92 -2.89 -16.15
C LEU A 174 1.88 -2.84 -15.02
N PRO A 175 0.70 -3.46 -15.21
CA PRO A 175 -0.34 -3.55 -14.18
C PRO A 175 0.00 -4.56 -13.08
N THR A 176 1.06 -5.35 -13.29
CA THR A 176 1.54 -6.33 -12.32
C THR A 176 3.05 -6.18 -12.17
N VAL A 177 3.53 -6.22 -10.93
CA VAL A 177 4.95 -6.29 -10.58
C VAL A 177 5.18 -7.60 -9.84
N TYR A 178 6.25 -8.31 -10.22
CA TYR A 178 6.70 -9.50 -9.53
C TYR A 178 7.96 -9.18 -8.74
N LEU A 179 7.92 -9.37 -7.44
CA LEU A 179 9.07 -9.25 -6.56
C LEU A 179 9.54 -10.65 -6.16
N GLU A 180 10.84 -10.82 -6.07
CA GLU A 180 11.46 -11.97 -5.41
C GLU A 180 12.20 -11.44 -4.18
N ILE A 181 11.81 -11.90 -3.00
CA ILE A 181 12.31 -11.38 -1.73
C ILE A 181 12.84 -12.49 -0.81
N ILE A 182 13.77 -12.11 0.07
CA ILE A 182 14.11 -12.88 1.28
C ILE A 182 13.39 -12.20 2.46
N PRO A 183 12.46 -12.88 3.13
CA PRO A 183 11.81 -12.35 4.32
C PRO A 183 12.79 -12.02 5.44
N ALA A 184 12.54 -10.94 6.17
CA ALA A 184 13.43 -10.44 7.23
C ALA A 184 13.73 -11.47 8.33
N ASP A 185 12.74 -12.32 8.66
CA ASP A 185 12.87 -13.37 9.66
C ASP A 185 13.92 -14.44 9.26
N GLN A 186 14.09 -14.69 7.97
CA GLN A 186 15.07 -15.63 7.41
C GLN A 186 16.47 -15.03 7.34
N LEU A 187 16.59 -13.72 7.13
CA LEU A 187 17.89 -13.04 7.09
C LEU A 187 18.61 -13.08 8.43
N SER A 188 17.87 -13.09 9.55
CA SER A 188 18.45 -13.15 10.90
C SER A 188 19.22 -14.45 11.19
N TYR A 189 18.99 -15.52 10.43
CA TYR A 189 19.71 -16.78 10.57
C TYR A 189 21.07 -16.76 9.85
N ASP A 190 21.16 -16.15 8.67
CA ASP A 190 22.41 -16.12 7.87
C ASP A 190 23.49 -15.20 8.48
N TRP A 191 23.09 -14.13 9.17
CA TRP A 191 24.04 -13.25 9.87
C TRP A 191 24.77 -13.93 11.04
N ASN A 192 24.16 -14.96 11.65
CA ASN A 192 24.73 -15.67 12.80
C ASN A 192 25.66 -16.82 12.40
N GLU A 193 25.57 -17.35 11.17
CA GLU A 193 26.53 -18.35 10.65
C GLU A 193 27.83 -17.74 10.12
N SER A 194 27.88 -16.42 9.94
CA SER A 194 29.11 -15.71 9.53
C SER A 194 30.12 -15.51 10.68
N TYR A 195 29.77 -15.95 11.90
CA TYR A 195 30.56 -15.76 13.13
C TYR A 195 30.85 -17.07 13.91
N ASN A 196 30.74 -18.24 13.28
CA ASN A 196 31.17 -19.51 13.86
C ASN A 196 32.22 -20.22 12.97
#